data_AF-A0A962GC41-F1
#
_entry.id   AF-A0A962GC41-F1
#
_cell.length_a   1.000
_cell.length_b   1.000
_cell.length_c   1.000
_cell.angle_alpha   90.00
_cell.angle_beta   90.00
_cell.angle_gamma   90.00
#
_symmetry.space_group_name_H-M   'P 1'
#
loop_
_entity.id
_entity.type
_entity.pdbx_description
1 polymer ?
#
loop_
_entity_poly.entity_id
_entity_poly.type
_entity_poly.pdbx_seq_one_letter_code
_entity_poly.pdbx_strand_id
1 'polypeptide(L)' 'WCVRLVKGAYWDSEIKRAQELGLSGYPVFTRKPNTDVSYLACAKQMFEAGAELIYPQFATHNAHTIA' A
#
# COMPACT_ATOMS: atom_id res chain seq x y z
N TRP A 1 -2.43 -6.37 -17.64
CA TRP A 1 -3.44 -5.61 -16.85
C TRP A 1 -2.86 -4.28 -16.38
N CYS A 2 -3.62 -3.19 -16.41
CA CYS A 2 -3.18 -1.93 -15.79
C CYS A 2 -3.54 -1.95 -14.30
N VAL A 3 -2.54 -1.84 -13.42
CA VAL A 3 -2.74 -1.96 -11.96
C VAL A 3 -2.14 -0.77 -11.25
N ARG A 4 -2.95 -0.09 -10.44
CA ARG A 4 -2.53 1.07 -9.64
C ARG A 4 -2.12 0.65 -8.24
N LEU A 5 -0.87 0.92 -7.88
CA LEU A 5 -0.37 0.75 -6.53
C LEU A 5 -0.47 2.08 -5.76
N VAL A 6 -1.16 2.05 -4.63
CA VAL A 6 -1.35 3.17 -3.69
C VAL A 6 -1.01 2.73 -2.27
N LYS A 7 -0.72 3.67 -1.37
CA LYS A 7 -0.56 3.38 0.07
C LYS A 7 -1.91 3.07 0.77
N GLY A 8 -2.96 3.79 0.38
CA GLY A 8 -4.30 3.68 0.97
C GLY A 8 -4.86 5.03 1.38
N ALA A 9 -6.19 5.17 1.38
CA ALA A 9 -6.91 6.43 1.64
C ALA A 9 -7.84 6.38 2.88
N TYR A 10 -7.92 5.24 3.57
CA TYR A 10 -8.94 4.98 4.60
C TYR A 10 -8.34 4.56 5.95
N TRP A 11 -7.08 4.92 6.22
CA TRP A 11 -6.35 4.42 7.40
C TRP A 11 -7.10 4.68 8.72
N ASP A 12 -7.56 5.91 8.98
CA ASP A 12 -8.27 6.26 10.20
C ASP A 12 -9.58 5.46 10.37
N SER A 13 -10.33 5.29 9.28
CA SER A 13 -11.58 4.50 9.28
C SER A 13 -11.33 3.02 9.57
N GLU A 14 -10.25 2.44 9.03
CA GLU A 14 -9.88 1.04 9.28
C GLU A 14 -9.43 0.82 10.74
N ILE A 15 -8.66 1.76 11.31
CA ILE A 15 -8.28 1.72 12.73
C ILE A 15 -9.53 1.79 13.61
N LYS A 16 -10.41 2.76 13.35
CA LYS A 16 -11.66 2.95 14.09
C LYS A 16 -12.55 1.70 14.00
N ARG A 17 -12.77 1.19 12.79
CA ARG A 17 -13.62 0.02 12.55
C ARG A 17 -13.11 -1.23 13.27
N ALA A 18 -11.79 -1.47 13.25
CA ALA A 18 -11.20 -2.61 13.95
C ALA A 18 -11.39 -2.51 15.48
N GLN A 19 -11.29 -1.29 16.04
CA GLN A 19 -11.54 -1.04 17.46
C GLN A 19 -13.02 -1.19 17.83
N GLU A 20 -13.93 -0.61 17.06
CA GLU A 20 -15.39 -0.68 17.29
C GLU A 20 -15.91 -2.12 17.23
N LEU A 21 -15.37 -2.93 16.33
CA LEU A 21 -15.73 -4.34 16.18
C LEU A 21 -14.98 -5.27 17.15
N GLY A 22 -14.05 -4.75 17.97
CA GLY A 22 -13.26 -5.55 18.90
C GLY A 22 -12.40 -6.63 18.22
N LEU A 23 -11.88 -6.35 17.03
CA LEU A 23 -11.08 -7.33 16.27
C LEU A 23 -9.74 -7.61 16.98
N SER A 24 -9.20 -8.81 16.79
CA SER A 24 -7.91 -9.21 17.37
C SER A 24 -6.68 -8.50 16.78
N GLY A 25 -6.86 -7.70 15.72
CA GLY A 25 -5.79 -6.95 15.09
C GLY A 25 -6.29 -5.94 14.05
N TYR A 26 -5.35 -5.25 13.40
CA TYR A 26 -5.63 -4.25 12.38
C TYR A 26 -5.37 -4.82 10.98
N PRO A 27 -6.25 -4.59 9.99
CA PRO A 27 -6.00 -4.98 8.60
C PRO A 27 -4.97 -4.08 7.90
N VAL A 28 -4.52 -3.01 8.57
CA VAL A 28 -3.56 -2.03 8.08
C VAL A 28 -2.37 -1.92 9.04
N PHE A 29 -1.21 -1.52 8.51
CA PHE A 29 -0.08 -1.18 9.38
C PHE A 29 -0.42 0.03 10.27
N THR A 30 0.00 -0.03 11.53
CA THR A 30 -0.27 1.04 12.52
C THR A 30 0.81 2.12 12.56
N ARG A 31 1.92 1.93 11.83
CA ARG A 31 2.99 2.93 11.68
C ARG A 31 3.21 3.25 10.20
N LYS A 32 3.20 4.53 9.86
CA LYS A 32 3.40 5.03 8.48
C LYS A 32 4.66 4.46 7.79
N PRO A 33 5.84 4.34 8.43
CA PRO A 33 7.02 3.75 7.80
C PRO A 33 6.83 2.29 7.35
N ASN A 34 5.99 1.50 8.04
CA ASN A 34 5.73 0.12 7.63
C ASN A 34 4.91 0.08 6.33
N THR A 35 3.98 1.02 6.14
CA THR A 35 3.28 1.21 4.87
C THR A 35 4.25 1.64 3.76
N ASP A 36 5.24 2.48 4.05
CA ASP A 36 6.27 2.86 3.07
C ASP A 36 7.09 1.63 2.62
N VAL A 37 7.53 0.79 3.57
CA VAL A 37 8.26 -0.46 3.26
C VAL A 37 7.40 -1.41 2.44
N SER A 38 6.13 -1.59 2.82
CA SER A 38 5.20 -2.44 2.06
C SER A 38 4.98 -1.92 0.64
N TYR A 39 4.89 -0.60 0.45
CA TYR A 39 4.75 -0.01 -0.88
C TYR A 39 5.95 -0.33 -1.78
N LEU A 40 7.16 -0.15 -1.27
CA LEU A 40 8.39 -0.43 -2.04
C LEU A 40 8.53 -1.94 -2.36
N ALA A 41 8.18 -2.81 -1.41
CA ALA A 41 8.20 -4.25 -1.65
C ALA A 41 7.19 -4.68 -2.74
N CYS A 42 5.97 -4.14 -2.72
CA CYS A 42 4.98 -4.39 -3.76
C CYS A 42 5.40 -3.80 -5.11
N ALA A 43 5.98 -2.60 -5.12
CA ALA A 43 6.47 -1.97 -6.35
C ALA A 43 7.55 -2.82 -7.03
N LYS A 44 8.50 -3.33 -6.23
CA LYS A 44 9.53 -4.27 -6.69
C LYS A 44 8.90 -5.52 -7.32
N GLN A 45 7.94 -6.15 -6.65
CA GLN A 45 7.27 -7.34 -7.20
C GLN A 45 6.54 -7.05 -8.52
N MET A 46 5.90 -5.88 -8.65
CA MET A 46 5.23 -5.50 -9.89
C MET A 46 6.21 -5.26 -11.04
N PHE A 47 7.40 -4.71 -10.77
CA PHE A 47 8.46 -4.61 -11.77
C PHE A 47 8.99 -5.99 -12.18
N GLU A 48 9.23 -6.89 -11.21
CA GLU A 48 9.73 -8.25 -11.44
C GLU A 48 8.74 -9.10 -12.25
N ALA A 49 7.43 -8.87 -12.10
CA ALA A 49 6.40 -9.55 -12.87
C ALA A 49 6.44 -9.23 -14.37
N GLY A 50 7.00 -8.07 -14.76
CA GLY A 50 7.11 -7.63 -16.16
C GLY A 50 5.82 -7.02 -16.75
N ALA A 51 6.01 -6.10 -17.69
CA ALA A 51 4.95 -5.26 -18.27
C ALA A 51 3.89 -6.05 -19.07
N GLU A 52 4.26 -7.21 -19.61
CA GLU A 52 3.35 -8.11 -20.35
C GLU A 52 2.22 -8.64 -19.45
N LEU A 53 2.49 -8.83 -18.15
CA LEU A 53 1.50 -9.30 -17.18
C LEU A 53 0.81 -8.12 -16.49
N ILE A 54 1.62 -7.22 -15.94
CA ILE A 54 1.16 -6.09 -15.14
C ILE A 54 1.86 -4.83 -15.63
N TYR A 55 1.08 -3.86 -16.08
CA TYR A 55 1.53 -2.50 -16.30
C TYR A 55 1.33 -1.71 -15.00
N PRO A 56 2.41 -1.42 -14.24
CA PRO A 56 2.29 -0.79 -12.94
C PRO A 56 2.06 0.72 -13.05
N GLN A 57 1.15 1.23 -12.22
CA GLN A 57 0.85 2.66 -12.09
C GLN A 57 1.08 3.08 -10.63
N PHE A 58 2.23 3.71 -10.35
CA PHE A 58 2.62 4.10 -9.00
C PHE A 58 2.03 5.46 -8.62
N ALA A 59 0.94 5.44 -7.84
CA ALA A 59 0.29 6.66 -7.39
C ALA A 59 0.84 7.08 -6.02
N THR A 60 1.64 8.16 -6.01
CA THR A 60 2.25 8.74 -4.82
C THR A 60 2.64 10.20 -5.08
N HIS A 61 2.63 11.03 -4.02
CA HIS A 61 3.21 12.39 -4.03
C HIS A 61 4.49 12.47 -3.17
N ASN A 62 4.94 11.35 -2.60
CA ASN A 62 6.11 11.32 -1.73
C ASN A 62 7.39 11.20 -2.57
N ALA A 63 8.24 12.23 -2.55
CA ALA A 63 9.45 12.31 -3.37
C ALA A 63 10.43 11.14 -3.16
N HIS A 64 10.64 10.70 -1.92
CA HIS A 64 11.49 9.53 -1.64
C HIS A 64 10.88 8.23 -2.18
N THR A 65 9.55 8.11 -2.27
CA THR A 65 8.91 6.94 -2.89
C THR A 65 9.07 6.95 -4.42
N ILE A 66 9.30 8.13 -5.01
CA ILE A 66 9.47 8.31 -6.46
C ILE A 66 10.92 8.11 -6.90
N ALA A 67 11.88 8.60 -6.12
CA ALA A 67 13.32 8.54 -6.38
C ALA A 67 13.86 7.11 -6.38
#